data_AF-A0A2E4YW82-F1
#
_entry.id   AF-A0A2E4YW82-F1
#
_cell.length_a   1.000
_cell.length_b   1.000
_cell.length_c   1.000
_cell.angle_alpha   90.00
_cell.angle_beta   90.00
_cell.angle_gamma   90.00
#
_symmetry.space_group_name_H-M   'P 1'
#
loop_
_entity.id
_entity.type
_entity.pdbx_description
1 polymer ?
#
loop_
_entity_poly.entity_id
_entity_poly.type
_entity_poly.pdbx_seq_one_letter_code
_entity_poly.pdbx_strand_id
1 'polypeptide(L)'
;MARLFITPREIDFISDLTKEINKDVIGQKVFYYKIRPDLTDIHEIYEEAMTKVFNPPVEVEARVDWDPSEIKTTRFGTETVKTIQVYIHYRDLLDRNLEIQEGDYISYGNIFFEITSSIFTSLIFGQVEYKTGLKLACKQARKGQIDFKVHGPTDEGDTTPDAVQKTFVQQRGSAINNEGETGDKRALIEQGKVTPVEDGPAEVSERGDSAKISSSFYGDDYDV
;
A
#
# COMPACT_ATOMS: atom_id res chain seq x y z
N MET A 1 -0.28 -22.87 -20.62
CA MET A 1 -0.36 -24.35 -20.80
C MET A 1 -0.93 -24.95 -19.52
N ALA A 2 -1.99 -25.76 -19.57
CA ALA A 2 -2.62 -26.32 -18.37
C ALA A 2 -1.70 -27.35 -17.69
N ARG A 3 -1.61 -27.30 -16.36
CA ARG A 3 -0.80 -28.23 -15.54
C ARG A 3 -1.73 -29.09 -14.69
N LEU A 4 -1.32 -30.34 -14.47
CA LEU A 4 -2.16 -31.34 -13.78
C LEU A 4 -2.29 -31.10 -12.27
N PHE A 5 -1.21 -30.65 -11.62
CA PHE A 5 -1.14 -30.52 -10.15
C PHE A 5 -1.17 -29.07 -9.64
N ILE A 6 -1.04 -28.09 -10.54
CA ILE A 6 -1.16 -26.67 -10.22
C ILE A 6 -2.23 -26.14 -11.14
N THR A 7 -3.46 -26.16 -10.65
CA THR A 7 -4.62 -25.65 -11.37
C THR A 7 -4.78 -24.15 -11.08
N PRO A 8 -5.65 -23.45 -11.83
CA PRO A 8 -5.98 -22.06 -11.52
C PRO A 8 -6.44 -21.85 -10.07
N ARG A 9 -7.10 -22.85 -9.47
CA ARG A 9 -7.59 -22.78 -8.10
C ARG A 9 -6.45 -22.58 -7.09
N GLU A 10 -5.35 -23.33 -7.19
CA GLU A 10 -4.24 -23.20 -6.24
C GLU A 10 -3.49 -21.88 -6.42
N ILE A 11 -3.42 -21.38 -7.65
CA ILE A 11 -2.82 -20.08 -7.95
C ILE A 11 -3.66 -18.95 -7.37
N ASP A 12 -4.98 -18.99 -7.60
CA ASP A 12 -5.94 -18.05 -7.05
C ASP A 12 -5.94 -18.08 -5.52
N PHE A 13 -5.81 -19.27 -4.91
CA PHE A 13 -5.70 -19.41 -3.46
C PHE A 13 -4.49 -18.69 -2.88
N ILE A 14 -3.30 -18.86 -3.47
CA ILE A 14 -2.08 -18.18 -3.01
C ILE A 14 -2.19 -16.67 -3.21
N SER A 15 -2.73 -16.25 -4.34
CA SER A 15 -3.00 -14.84 -4.65
C SER A 15 -3.96 -14.22 -3.62
N ASP A 16 -5.09 -14.86 -3.36
CA ASP A 16 -6.09 -14.35 -2.42
C ASP A 16 -5.52 -14.31 -1.00
N LEU A 17 -4.76 -15.32 -0.56
CA LEU A 17 -4.15 -15.34 0.77
C LEU A 17 -3.10 -14.23 0.95
N THR A 18 -2.24 -14.03 -0.04
CA THR A 18 -1.21 -12.98 0.02
C THR A 18 -1.82 -11.58 -0.05
N LYS A 19 -2.92 -11.41 -0.79
CA LYS A 19 -3.72 -10.18 -0.80
C LYS A 19 -4.35 -9.91 0.58
N GLU A 20 -4.86 -10.94 1.27
CA GLU A 20 -5.42 -10.84 2.63
C GLU A 20 -4.35 -10.39 3.63
N ILE A 21 -3.16 -10.97 3.57
CA ILE A 21 -2.05 -10.58 4.46
C ILE A 21 -1.67 -9.11 4.25
N ASN A 22 -1.55 -8.65 3.00
CA ASN A 22 -1.14 -7.27 2.73
C ASN A 22 -2.23 -6.25 3.08
N LYS A 23 -3.51 -6.54 2.78
CA LYS A 23 -4.62 -5.60 2.97
C LYS A 23 -5.30 -5.70 4.32
N ASP A 24 -5.71 -6.91 4.69
CA ASP A 24 -6.63 -7.16 5.81
C ASP A 24 -5.89 -7.44 7.13
N VAL A 25 -4.58 -7.72 7.08
CA VAL A 25 -3.74 -7.95 8.27
C VAL A 25 -2.75 -6.82 8.52
N ILE A 26 -1.95 -6.45 7.51
CA ILE A 26 -0.96 -5.36 7.65
C ILE A 26 -1.62 -4.01 7.39
N GLY A 27 -2.22 -3.85 6.21
CA GLY A 27 -3.12 -2.73 5.91
C GLY A 27 -2.50 -1.33 5.99
N GLN A 28 -1.18 -1.20 5.88
CA GLN A 28 -0.52 0.10 6.01
C GLN A 28 -0.85 0.97 4.79
N LYS A 29 -1.38 2.17 5.05
CA LYS A 29 -1.81 3.11 4.01
C LYS A 29 -0.61 3.89 3.46
N VAL A 30 -0.49 3.88 2.13
CA VAL A 30 0.53 4.59 1.38
C VAL A 30 -0.15 5.37 0.26
N PHE A 31 0.23 6.63 0.04
CA PHE A 31 -0.37 7.43 -1.04
C PHE A 31 0.58 7.53 -2.22
N TYR A 32 0.11 7.11 -3.38
CA TYR A 32 0.85 7.09 -4.63
C TYR A 32 0.50 8.31 -5.50
N TYR A 33 1.53 8.98 -5.99
CA TYR A 33 1.46 10.19 -6.81
C TYR A 33 2.09 9.91 -8.17
N LYS A 34 1.24 9.74 -9.17
CA LYS A 34 1.67 9.56 -10.56
C LYS A 34 2.04 10.90 -11.18
N ILE A 35 3.23 10.97 -11.77
CA ILE A 35 3.66 12.15 -12.54
C ILE A 35 2.93 12.16 -13.87
N ARG A 36 2.53 13.35 -14.30
CA ARG A 36 2.00 13.57 -15.65
C ARG A 36 3.07 14.20 -16.53
N PRO A 37 3.77 13.42 -17.38
CA PRO A 37 4.76 13.99 -18.29
C PRO A 37 4.13 14.97 -19.28
N ASP A 38 2.87 14.72 -19.70
CA ASP A 38 2.17 15.56 -20.69
C ASP A 38 1.95 17.01 -20.25
N LEU A 39 1.89 17.26 -18.94
CA LEU A 39 1.66 18.60 -18.36
C LEU A 39 2.90 19.15 -17.66
N THR A 40 3.93 18.34 -17.51
CA THR A 40 5.17 18.72 -16.84
C THR A 40 6.13 19.28 -17.87
N ASP A 41 6.69 20.46 -17.60
CA ASP A 41 7.66 21.08 -18.49
C ASP A 41 9.04 20.44 -18.28
N ILE A 42 9.42 19.57 -19.22
CA ILE A 42 10.68 18.82 -19.18
C ILE A 42 11.73 19.58 -19.99
N HIS A 43 12.85 19.89 -19.35
CA HIS A 43 13.92 20.60 -20.02
C HIS A 43 14.65 19.67 -21.03
N GLU A 44 14.68 20.05 -22.31
CA GLU A 44 15.21 19.20 -23.41
C GLU A 44 16.65 18.71 -23.20
N ILE A 45 17.51 19.53 -22.58
CA ILE A 45 18.96 19.21 -22.42
C ILE A 45 19.25 18.32 -21.22
N TYR A 46 18.47 18.48 -20.13
CA TYR A 46 18.75 17.80 -18.85
C TYR A 46 17.76 16.67 -18.57
N GLU A 47 16.71 16.55 -19.39
CA GLU A 47 15.62 15.58 -19.25
C GLU A 47 14.97 15.58 -17.85
N GLU A 48 15.07 16.71 -17.13
CA GLU A 48 14.51 16.91 -15.81
C GLU A 48 13.56 18.11 -15.81
N ALA A 49 12.55 18.05 -14.95
CA ALA A 49 11.58 19.11 -14.78
C ALA A 49 11.78 19.80 -13.43
N MET A 50 11.83 21.14 -13.44
CA MET A 50 11.88 21.93 -12.20
C MET A 50 10.55 21.91 -11.43
N THR A 51 9.43 21.82 -12.15
CA THR A 51 8.09 21.76 -11.56
C THR A 51 7.33 20.60 -12.16
N LYS A 52 7.10 19.57 -11.36
CA LYS A 52 6.39 18.35 -11.76
C LYS A 52 4.89 18.51 -11.47
N VAL A 53 4.06 18.12 -12.42
CA VAL A 53 2.60 18.07 -12.25
C VAL A 53 2.19 16.63 -11.95
N PHE A 54 1.35 16.46 -10.92
CA PHE A 54 0.96 15.15 -10.42
C PHE A 54 -0.55 14.93 -10.56
N ASN A 55 -0.94 13.67 -10.70
CA ASN A 55 -2.33 13.27 -10.54
C ASN A 55 -2.76 13.35 -9.06
N PRO A 56 -4.08 13.42 -8.79
CA PRO A 56 -4.58 13.22 -7.44
C PRO A 56 -4.03 11.93 -6.82
N PRO A 57 -3.68 11.94 -5.51
CA PRO A 57 -3.10 10.78 -4.87
C PRO A 57 -4.08 9.61 -4.84
N VAL A 58 -3.54 8.40 -5.02
CA VAL A 58 -4.29 7.16 -4.87
C VAL A 58 -3.81 6.44 -3.62
N GLU A 59 -4.75 6.08 -2.74
CA GLU A 59 -4.46 5.27 -1.56
C GLU A 59 -4.21 3.81 -1.97
N VAL A 60 -3.10 3.27 -1.49
CA VAL A 60 -2.69 1.88 -1.72
C VAL A 60 -2.29 1.26 -0.40
N GLU A 61 -2.90 0.14 -0.06
CA GLU A 61 -2.54 -0.66 1.11
C GLU A 61 -1.33 -1.53 0.77
N ALA A 62 -0.30 -1.43 1.59
CA ALA A 62 0.97 -2.08 1.35
C ALA A 62 1.59 -2.57 2.67
N ARG A 63 2.60 -3.43 2.54
CA ARG A 63 3.55 -3.66 3.61
C ARG A 63 4.76 -2.75 3.40
N VAL A 64 5.12 -1.97 4.41
CA VAL A 64 6.28 -1.07 4.36
C VAL A 64 7.37 -1.57 5.29
N ASP A 65 8.55 -1.86 4.74
CA ASP A 65 9.76 -2.07 5.52
C ASP A 65 10.55 -0.75 5.55
N TRP A 66 10.81 -0.23 6.76
CA TRP A 66 11.53 1.01 6.98
C TRP A 66 13.00 0.74 7.28
N ASP A 67 13.90 1.27 6.44
CA ASP A 67 15.34 1.16 6.67
C ASP A 67 15.83 2.28 7.63
N PRO A 68 16.78 1.99 8.55
CA PRO A 68 17.36 3.01 9.41
C PRO A 68 17.95 4.17 8.61
N SER A 69 17.73 5.40 9.08
CA SER A 69 18.22 6.59 8.39
C SER A 69 19.75 6.63 8.40
N GLU A 70 20.37 6.80 7.24
CA GLU A 70 21.81 6.97 7.11
C GLU A 70 22.17 8.46 7.14
N ILE A 71 23.11 8.83 8.02
CA ILE A 71 23.66 10.19 8.06
C ILE A 71 24.96 10.21 7.25
N LYS A 72 24.98 11.00 6.18
CA LYS A 72 26.16 11.22 5.34
C LYS A 72 26.72 12.60 5.60
N THR A 73 27.93 12.67 6.14
CA THR A 73 28.67 13.92 6.33
C THR A 73 29.39 14.27 5.03
N THR A 74 28.94 15.34 4.38
CA THR A 74 29.60 15.92 3.21
C THR A 74 30.46 17.13 3.62
N ARG A 75 31.24 17.68 2.68
CA ARG A 75 32.06 18.88 2.92
C ARG A 75 31.25 20.10 3.37
N PHE A 76 29.94 20.13 3.12
CA PHE A 76 29.06 21.27 3.39
C PHE A 76 28.08 21.05 4.55
N GLY A 77 28.05 19.84 5.14
CA GLY A 77 27.14 19.52 6.25
C GLY A 77 26.75 18.05 6.32
N THR A 78 25.82 17.74 7.22
CA THR A 78 25.24 16.40 7.37
C THR A 78 23.92 16.31 6.62
N GLU A 79 23.78 15.30 5.77
CA GLU A 79 22.54 14.96 5.09
C GLU A 79 22.02 13.63 5.63
N THR A 80 20.73 13.56 5.93
CA THR A 80 20.07 12.32 6.37
C THR A 80 19.32 11.75 5.18
N VAL A 81 19.70 10.54 4.76
CA VAL A 81 19.04 9.82 3.67
C VAL A 81 18.15 8.74 4.26
N LYS A 82 16.87 8.77 3.89
CA LYS A 82 15.90 7.74 4.26
C LYS A 82 15.53 6.91 3.04
N THR A 83 15.44 5.60 3.23
CA THR A 83 15.06 4.64 2.20
C THR A 83 13.95 3.77 2.78
N ILE A 84 12.98 3.41 1.95
CA ILE A 84 11.91 2.49 2.32
C ILE A 84 11.72 1.45 1.22
N GLN A 85 11.21 0.29 1.62
CA GLN A 85 10.83 -0.78 0.71
C GLN A 85 9.35 -1.05 0.89
N VAL A 86 8.58 -0.84 -0.17
CA VAL A 86 7.12 -0.99 -0.15
C VAL A 86 6.75 -2.24 -0.95
N TYR A 87 5.97 -3.12 -0.35
CA TYR A 87 5.51 -4.36 -0.95
C TYR A 87 4.00 -4.29 -1.18
N ILE A 88 3.61 -4.36 -2.44
CA ILE A 88 2.22 -4.28 -2.88
C ILE A 88 1.87 -5.59 -3.59
N HIS A 89 0.62 -6.05 -3.47
CA HIS A 89 0.16 -7.22 -4.19
C HIS A 89 -0.07 -6.90 -5.68
N TYR A 90 0.49 -7.69 -6.60
CA TYR A 90 0.48 -7.35 -8.03
C TYR A 90 -0.93 -7.42 -8.65
N ARG A 91 -1.71 -8.46 -8.32
CA ARG A 91 -3.08 -8.58 -8.83
C ARG A 91 -3.98 -7.44 -8.35
N ASP A 92 -3.68 -6.88 -7.18
CA ASP A 92 -4.46 -5.77 -6.67
C ASP A 92 -4.30 -4.50 -7.51
N LEU A 93 -3.06 -4.23 -7.93
CA LEU A 93 -2.77 -3.15 -8.88
C LEU A 93 -3.52 -3.35 -10.19
N LEU A 94 -3.60 -4.60 -10.69
CA LEU A 94 -4.39 -4.92 -11.89
C LEU A 94 -5.89 -4.69 -11.66
N ASP A 95 -6.43 -5.16 -10.54
CA ASP A 95 -7.86 -5.02 -10.22
C ASP A 95 -8.30 -3.55 -10.15
N ARG A 96 -7.40 -2.69 -9.64
CA ARG A 96 -7.59 -1.23 -9.52
C ARG A 96 -7.15 -0.44 -10.76
N ASN A 97 -6.67 -1.12 -11.82
CA ASN A 97 -6.09 -0.49 -13.03
C ASN A 97 -4.99 0.54 -12.71
N LEU A 98 -4.14 0.25 -11.73
CA LEU A 98 -3.02 1.09 -11.34
C LEU A 98 -1.72 0.53 -11.91
N GLU A 99 -1.02 1.36 -12.68
CA GLU A 99 0.31 1.06 -13.20
C GLU A 99 1.32 1.97 -12.51
N ILE A 100 2.15 1.36 -11.66
CA ILE A 100 3.23 2.03 -10.93
C ILE A 100 4.45 2.09 -11.84
N GLN A 101 5.03 3.28 -11.97
CA GLN A 101 6.22 3.51 -12.79
C GLN A 101 7.39 3.99 -11.93
N GLU A 102 8.59 3.76 -12.45
CA GLU A 102 9.81 4.28 -11.84
C GLU A 102 9.89 5.80 -12.08
N GLY A 103 10.32 6.54 -11.07
CA GLY A 103 10.31 8.00 -11.05
C GLY A 103 9.03 8.62 -10.46
N ASP A 104 7.96 7.86 -10.27
CA ASP A 104 6.78 8.32 -9.52
C ASP A 104 7.07 8.47 -8.03
N TYR A 105 6.15 9.11 -7.30
CA TYR A 105 6.34 9.41 -5.88
C TYR A 105 5.31 8.71 -5.00
N ILE A 106 5.72 8.49 -3.76
CA ILE A 106 4.92 7.90 -2.69
C ILE A 106 5.06 8.77 -1.45
N SER A 107 3.98 9.02 -0.71
CA SER A 107 4.08 9.58 0.65
C SER A 107 3.88 8.52 1.70
N TYR A 108 4.75 8.54 2.70
CA TYR A 108 4.67 7.68 3.88
C TYR A 108 5.16 8.45 5.11
N GLY A 109 4.33 8.48 6.16
CA GLY A 109 4.59 9.33 7.31
C GLY A 109 4.51 10.80 6.92
N ASN A 110 5.53 11.59 7.24
CA ASN A 110 5.66 13.01 6.86
C ASN A 110 6.58 13.26 5.65
N ILE A 111 6.92 12.22 4.89
CA ILE A 111 8.01 12.26 3.90
C ILE A 111 7.52 11.70 2.57
N PHE A 112 7.95 12.36 1.50
CA PHE A 112 7.81 11.84 0.15
C PHE A 112 9.04 11.03 -0.25
N PHE A 113 8.80 9.94 -0.96
CA PHE A 113 9.81 9.05 -1.49
C PHE A 113 9.60 8.90 -3.00
N GLU A 114 10.68 8.93 -3.76
CA GLU A 114 10.70 8.64 -5.19
C GLU A 114 10.94 7.14 -5.40
N ILE A 115 10.15 6.53 -6.28
CA ILE A 115 10.29 5.13 -6.65
C ILE A 115 11.50 4.99 -7.58
N THR A 116 12.58 4.41 -7.06
CA THR A 116 13.81 4.23 -7.84
C THR A 116 13.84 2.91 -8.62
N SER A 117 13.12 1.89 -8.16
CA SER A 117 13.04 0.62 -8.87
C SER A 117 11.77 -0.12 -8.50
N SER A 118 11.18 -0.80 -9.49
CA SER A 118 10.02 -1.68 -9.33
C SER A 118 10.39 -3.12 -9.68
N ILE A 119 10.37 -4.03 -8.70
CA ILE A 119 10.87 -5.40 -8.84
C ILE A 119 9.78 -6.39 -8.44
N PHE A 120 9.47 -7.36 -9.28
CA PHE A 120 8.53 -8.43 -8.90
C PHE A 120 9.13 -9.31 -7.80
N THR A 121 8.40 -9.49 -6.70
CA THR A 121 8.89 -10.17 -5.50
C THR A 121 9.09 -11.67 -5.74
N SER A 122 8.11 -12.34 -6.34
CA SER A 122 8.15 -13.77 -6.58
C SER A 122 7.15 -14.21 -7.65
N LEU A 123 7.43 -15.35 -8.26
CA LEU A 123 6.56 -16.05 -9.19
C LEU A 123 5.82 -17.18 -8.47
N ILE A 124 4.51 -17.26 -8.64
CA ILE A 124 3.70 -18.33 -8.03
C ILE A 124 4.07 -19.66 -8.71
N PHE A 125 4.63 -20.59 -7.95
CA PHE A 125 5.16 -21.87 -8.46
C PHE A 125 6.13 -21.73 -9.65
N GLY A 126 6.92 -20.65 -9.69
CA GLY A 126 7.87 -20.40 -10.79
C GLY A 126 7.22 -20.05 -12.13
N GLN A 127 5.94 -19.68 -12.14
CA GLN A 127 5.20 -19.32 -13.36
C GLN A 127 5.37 -17.83 -13.65
N VAL A 128 5.98 -17.49 -14.79
CA VAL A 128 6.19 -16.10 -15.22
C VAL A 128 4.86 -15.35 -15.43
N GLU A 129 3.80 -16.09 -15.76
CA GLU A 129 2.44 -15.59 -15.94
C GLU A 129 1.80 -15.09 -14.63
N TYR A 130 2.20 -15.63 -13.47
CA TYR A 130 1.57 -15.36 -12.18
C TYR A 130 2.58 -14.82 -11.19
N LYS A 131 2.44 -13.54 -10.87
CA LYS A 131 3.33 -12.80 -9.97
C LYS A 131 2.59 -12.51 -8.68
N THR A 132 3.26 -12.69 -7.55
CA THR A 132 2.65 -12.46 -6.23
C THR A 132 2.58 -10.96 -5.92
N GLY A 133 3.74 -10.30 -5.86
CA GLY A 133 3.84 -8.92 -5.41
C GLY A 133 4.84 -8.11 -6.21
N LEU A 134 4.76 -6.80 -6.02
CA LEU A 134 5.68 -5.80 -6.51
C LEU A 134 6.39 -5.17 -5.31
N LYS A 135 7.73 -5.22 -5.33
CA LYS A 135 8.61 -4.56 -4.39
C LYS A 135 9.08 -3.25 -5.00
N LEU A 136 8.80 -2.14 -4.33
CA LEU A 136 9.25 -0.81 -4.70
C LEU A 136 10.39 -0.41 -3.78
N ALA A 137 11.55 -0.12 -4.34
CA ALA A 137 12.63 0.52 -3.60
C ALA A 137 12.51 2.03 -3.76
N CYS A 138 12.28 2.74 -2.66
CA CYS A 138 12.01 4.16 -2.71
C CYS A 138 13.05 4.93 -1.88
N LYS A 139 13.52 6.05 -2.42
CA LYS A 139 14.46 6.95 -1.75
C LYS A 139 13.79 8.26 -1.43
N GLN A 140 14.18 8.89 -0.34
CA GLN A 140 13.64 10.18 0.07
C GLN A 140 13.73 11.20 -1.08
N ALA A 141 12.59 11.82 -1.39
CA ALA A 141 12.49 12.90 -2.36
C ALA A 141 13.21 14.15 -1.84
N ARG A 142 13.81 14.92 -2.75
CA ARG A 142 14.42 16.19 -2.37
C ARG A 142 13.35 17.26 -2.18
N LYS A 143 13.59 18.15 -1.21
CA LYS A 143 12.73 19.30 -0.98
C LYS A 143 12.65 20.15 -2.26
N GLY A 144 11.43 20.51 -2.67
CA GLY A 144 11.16 21.25 -3.90
C GLY A 144 10.85 20.40 -5.14
N GLN A 145 11.04 19.07 -5.09
CA GLN A 145 10.56 18.18 -6.18
C GLN A 145 9.05 17.90 -6.06
N ILE A 146 8.55 17.83 -4.82
CA ILE A 146 7.15 17.60 -4.50
C ILE A 146 6.82 18.30 -3.18
N ASP A 147 5.81 19.16 -3.18
CA ASP A 147 5.39 19.96 -2.03
C ASP A 147 3.85 19.89 -1.88
N PHE A 148 3.30 18.68 -1.72
CA PHE A 148 1.89 18.49 -1.38
C PHE A 148 1.69 18.35 0.13
N LYS A 149 0.45 18.61 0.58
CA LYS A 149 0.05 18.25 1.93
C LYS A 149 0.10 16.72 2.04
N VAL A 150 0.82 16.22 3.03
CA VAL A 150 0.89 14.79 3.29
C VAL A 150 -0.44 14.32 3.88
N HIS A 151 -0.86 13.13 3.46
CA HIS A 151 -2.02 12.45 4.00
C HIS A 151 -1.56 11.44 5.06
N GLY A 152 -2.25 11.40 6.21
CA GLY A 152 -1.89 10.48 7.30
C GLY A 152 -2.16 9.01 6.99
N PRO A 153 -1.53 8.06 7.73
CA PRO A 153 -0.89 8.26 9.03
C PRO A 153 0.52 8.88 8.97
N THR A 154 0.83 9.77 9.91
CA THR A 154 2.07 10.56 9.96
C THR A 154 2.99 10.20 11.13
N ASP A 155 2.66 10.62 12.35
CA ASP A 155 3.44 10.43 13.58
C ASP A 155 2.54 10.54 14.81
N GLU A 156 2.81 9.75 15.86
CA GLU A 156 2.02 9.80 17.10
C GLU A 156 2.13 11.15 17.83
N GLY A 157 3.27 11.85 17.67
CA GLY A 157 3.47 13.18 18.24
C GLY A 157 2.75 14.30 17.49
N ASP A 158 2.18 14.01 16.32
CA ASP A 158 1.40 14.99 15.57
C ASP A 158 -0.03 15.09 16.14
N THR A 159 -0.51 16.33 16.26
CA THR A 159 -1.82 16.65 16.83
C THR A 159 -2.93 16.70 15.78
N THR A 160 -2.59 16.52 14.50
CA THR A 160 -3.57 16.45 13.42
C THR A 160 -4.47 15.22 13.57
N PRO A 161 -5.79 15.32 13.26
CA PRO A 161 -6.72 14.20 13.45
C PRO A 161 -6.37 12.95 12.65
N ASP A 162 -5.69 13.08 11.50
CA ASP A 162 -5.26 12.00 10.61
C ASP A 162 -3.86 11.45 10.93
N ALA A 163 -3.19 11.97 11.96
CA ALA A 163 -1.83 11.57 12.32
C ALA A 163 -1.69 10.09 12.67
N VAL A 164 -2.67 9.55 13.42
CA VAL A 164 -2.70 8.16 13.87
C VAL A 164 -3.91 7.47 13.25
N GLN A 165 -3.67 6.32 12.62
CA GLN A 165 -4.74 5.47 12.13
C GLN A 165 -5.45 4.81 13.32
N LYS A 166 -6.64 5.32 13.64
CA LYS A 166 -7.50 4.78 14.72
C LYS A 166 -8.51 3.76 14.21
N THR A 167 -8.79 3.81 12.91
CA THR A 167 -9.79 2.97 12.27
C THR A 167 -9.14 2.02 11.28
N PHE A 168 -9.59 0.78 11.31
CA PHE A 168 -9.22 -0.23 10.35
C PHE A 168 -10.44 -1.06 10.00
N VAL A 169 -10.77 -1.16 8.71
CA VAL A 169 -11.93 -1.93 8.24
C VAL A 169 -11.44 -2.94 7.22
N GLN A 170 -11.73 -4.22 7.48
CA GLN A 170 -11.38 -5.30 6.55
C GLN A 170 -12.15 -5.15 5.23
N GLN A 171 -11.57 -5.65 4.14
CA GLN A 171 -12.19 -5.64 2.81
C GLN A 171 -12.64 -7.05 2.46
N ARG A 172 -11.76 -8.06 2.57
CA ARG A 172 -12.03 -9.50 2.33
C ARG A 172 -12.93 -9.80 1.11
N GLY A 173 -12.75 -9.07 0.01
CA GLY A 173 -13.55 -9.24 -1.21
C GLY A 173 -14.96 -8.63 -1.19
N SER A 174 -15.31 -7.85 -0.17
CA SER A 174 -16.56 -7.08 -0.10
C SER A 174 -16.47 -5.84 -0.97
N ALA A 175 -17.46 -5.59 -1.83
CA ALA A 175 -17.43 -4.46 -2.77
C ALA A 175 -17.43 -3.08 -2.08
N ILE A 176 -18.08 -2.99 -0.92
CA ILE A 176 -18.21 -1.77 -0.13
C ILE A 176 -17.88 -2.11 1.32
N ASN A 177 -17.12 -1.25 1.97
CA ASN A 177 -16.91 -1.24 3.40
C ASN A 177 -17.29 0.14 3.98
N ASN A 178 -17.08 0.33 5.28
CA ASN A 178 -17.41 1.60 5.94
C ASN A 178 -16.50 2.78 5.52
N GLU A 179 -15.39 2.52 4.84
CA GLU A 179 -14.49 3.53 4.28
C GLU A 179 -14.84 3.89 2.81
N GLY A 180 -15.71 3.11 2.16
CA GLY A 180 -16.19 3.35 0.80
C GLY A 180 -16.09 2.12 -0.10
N GLU A 181 -15.81 2.35 -1.39
CA GLU A 181 -15.57 1.28 -2.35
C GLU A 181 -14.16 0.70 -2.15
N THR A 182 -14.06 -0.61 -1.97
CA THR A 182 -12.77 -1.28 -1.67
C THR A 182 -11.95 -1.57 -2.93
N GLY A 183 -12.65 -1.80 -4.05
CA GLY A 183 -12.07 -2.36 -5.27
C GLY A 183 -11.43 -3.75 -5.08
N ASP A 184 -11.67 -4.42 -3.96
CA ASP A 184 -11.04 -5.71 -3.64
C ASP A 184 -11.79 -6.87 -4.29
N LYS A 185 -11.16 -7.48 -5.29
CA LYS A 185 -11.66 -8.70 -5.93
C LYS A 185 -10.90 -9.92 -5.44
N ARG A 186 -11.64 -10.99 -5.13
CA ARG A 186 -11.11 -12.29 -4.69
C ARG A 186 -11.59 -13.37 -5.63
N ALA A 187 -10.66 -14.00 -6.33
CA ALA A 187 -10.99 -14.91 -7.42
C ALA A 187 -11.74 -16.15 -6.93
N LEU A 188 -11.39 -16.66 -5.73
CA LEU A 188 -12.07 -17.83 -5.18
C LEU A 188 -13.51 -17.54 -4.72
N ILE A 189 -13.79 -16.31 -4.29
CA ILE A 189 -15.14 -15.88 -3.92
C ILE A 189 -15.98 -15.71 -5.20
N GLU A 190 -15.43 -15.03 -6.22
CA GLU A 190 -16.10 -14.84 -7.52
C GLU A 190 -16.44 -16.17 -8.21
N GLN A 191 -15.56 -17.17 -8.06
CA GLN A 191 -15.78 -18.53 -8.59
C GLN A 191 -16.72 -19.40 -7.74
N GLY A 192 -17.26 -18.88 -6.63
CA GLY A 192 -18.12 -19.61 -5.70
C GLY A 192 -17.41 -20.78 -5.02
N LYS A 193 -16.07 -20.70 -4.88
CA LYS A 193 -15.23 -21.76 -4.31
C LYS A 193 -14.98 -21.59 -2.82
N VAL A 194 -15.13 -20.37 -2.32
CA VAL A 194 -15.06 -19.97 -0.91
C VAL A 194 -16.32 -19.16 -0.63
N THR A 195 -16.98 -19.45 0.48
CA THR A 195 -18.13 -18.68 0.94
C THR A 195 -17.68 -17.31 1.42
N PRO A 196 -18.35 -16.21 1.02
CA PRO A 196 -18.15 -14.92 1.66
C PRO A 196 -18.38 -15.00 3.17
N VAL A 197 -17.76 -14.12 3.92
CA VAL A 197 -17.96 -14.02 5.37
C VAL A 197 -19.38 -13.55 5.64
N GLU A 198 -20.17 -14.34 6.35
CA GLU A 198 -21.56 -14.02 6.66
C GLU A 198 -21.67 -12.84 7.64
N ASP A 199 -20.70 -12.71 8.55
CA ASP A 199 -20.66 -11.66 9.59
C ASP A 199 -20.19 -10.28 9.07
N GLY A 200 -19.88 -10.16 7.77
CA GLY A 200 -19.36 -8.93 7.17
C GLY A 200 -17.89 -8.63 7.51
N PRO A 201 -17.33 -7.52 7.00
CA PRO A 201 -15.96 -7.12 7.30
C PRO A 201 -15.82 -6.70 8.76
N ALA A 202 -14.83 -7.27 9.47
CA ALA A 202 -14.51 -6.83 10.81
C ALA A 202 -13.87 -5.43 10.78
N GLU A 203 -14.16 -4.62 11.79
CA GLU A 203 -13.55 -3.32 11.96
C GLU A 203 -13.00 -3.11 13.37
N VAL A 204 -11.90 -2.37 13.45
CA VAL A 204 -11.42 -1.72 14.66
C VAL A 204 -11.81 -0.26 14.54
N SER A 205 -12.77 0.19 15.34
CA SER A 205 -13.25 1.57 15.34
C SER A 205 -13.88 1.91 16.69
N GLU A 206 -14.05 3.21 17.00
CA GLU A 206 -14.81 3.64 18.18
C GLU A 206 -16.27 3.16 18.17
N ARG A 207 -16.80 2.74 17.01
CA ARG A 207 -18.15 2.18 16.86
C ARG A 207 -18.19 0.67 17.06
N GLY A 208 -17.13 -0.03 16.64
CA GLY A 208 -16.95 -1.47 16.85
C GLY A 208 -16.70 -1.84 18.31
N ASP A 209 -16.31 -0.87 19.14
CA ASP A 209 -16.09 -1.04 20.57
C ASP A 209 -17.31 -0.57 21.38
N SER A 210 -18.40 -1.34 21.32
CA SER A 210 -19.63 -1.05 22.11
C SER A 210 -19.39 -1.07 23.62
N ALA A 211 -18.32 -1.73 24.08
CA ALA A 211 -17.96 -1.89 25.48
C ALA A 211 -16.92 -0.88 25.98
N LYS A 212 -16.33 -0.05 25.09
CA LYS A 212 -15.19 0.85 25.38
C LYS A 212 -13.97 0.12 25.96
N ILE A 213 -13.76 -1.12 25.56
CA ILE A 213 -12.61 -1.93 25.97
C ILE A 213 -11.47 -1.64 24.99
N SER A 214 -10.37 -1.11 25.52
CA SER A 214 -9.24 -0.58 24.73
C SER A 214 -8.61 -1.57 23.73
N SER A 215 -8.83 -2.89 23.91
CA SER A 215 -8.51 -3.92 22.92
C SER A 215 -9.16 -5.26 23.34
N SER A 216 -10.13 -5.76 22.57
CA SER A 216 -10.77 -7.06 22.82
C SER A 216 -9.91 -8.26 22.36
N PHE A 217 -8.76 -8.03 21.73
CA PHE A 217 -7.90 -9.10 21.21
C PHE A 217 -7.34 -10.02 22.31
N TYR A 218 -7.22 -9.52 23.54
CA TYR A 218 -6.73 -10.27 24.70
C TYR A 218 -7.83 -10.83 25.60
N GLY A 219 -9.05 -11.00 25.08
CA GLY A 219 -10.09 -11.79 25.74
C GLY A 219 -10.53 -11.21 27.07
N ASP A 220 -11.24 -10.08 27.01
CA ASP A 220 -12.06 -9.61 28.13
C ASP A 220 -13.50 -10.15 28.05
N ASP A 221 -13.71 -11.23 27.27
CA ASP A 221 -14.93 -12.05 27.29
C ASP A 221 -14.92 -12.97 28.53
N TYR A 222 -14.91 -12.36 29.73
CA TYR A 222 -15.36 -13.03 30.94
C TYR A 222 -16.73 -12.46 31.30
N ASP A 223 -17.76 -13.27 31.02
CA ASP A 223 -19.12 -13.06 31.50
C ASP A 223 -19.11 -12.78 33.02
N VAL A 224 -19.64 -11.61 33.42
CA VAL A 224 -20.13 -11.35 34.78
C VAL A 224 -21.63 -11.06 34.72
#